data_AF-A0A7C5BQP5-F1
#
_entry.id   AF-A0A7C5BQP5-F1
#
_cell.length_a   1.000
_cell.length_b   1.000
_cell.length_c   1.000
_cell.angle_alpha   90.00
_cell.angle_beta   90.00
_cell.angle_gamma   90.00
#
_symmetry.space_group_name_H-M   'P 1'
#
loop_
_entity.id
_entity.type
_entity.pdbx_description
1 polymer ?
#
loop_
_entity_poly.entity_id
_entity_poly.type
_entity_poly.pdbx_seq_one_letter_code
_entity_poly.pdbx_strand_id
1 'polypeptide(L)'
;MTEHWSTREELAASLKAYTSLLAARNQALMRISAVSAEIKTTLAGSDTPDISHALQRRDSDIEHFSSLCSDGVSEESLLSAALAAANSASDELVELARSVMALREDSRLIAEEVLACQGECEALLKSRVEATSMALRRSNQRRRLDSAYGPALSHDVPTFMDKQQ
;
A
#
# COMPACT_ATOMS: atom_id res chain seq x y z
N MET A 1 28.94 -42.14 12.44
CA MET A 1 27.48 -42.04 12.22
C MET A 1 26.85 -40.77 12.84
N THR A 2 27.64 -39.77 13.27
CA THR A 2 27.14 -38.57 13.96
C THR A 2 26.99 -37.35 13.04
N GLU A 3 27.68 -37.29 11.91
CA GLU A 3 27.71 -36.10 11.03
C GLU A 3 26.37 -35.81 10.34
N HIS A 4 25.59 -36.84 9.97
CA HIS A 4 24.29 -36.66 9.30
C HIS A 4 23.20 -36.07 10.21
N TRP A 5 23.36 -36.18 11.53
CA TRP A 5 22.43 -35.61 12.49
C TRP A 5 22.70 -34.11 12.70
N SER A 6 23.97 -33.70 12.78
CA SER A 6 24.38 -32.29 12.90
C SER A 6 23.86 -31.46 11.72
N THR A 7 24.06 -31.93 10.49
CA THR A 7 23.64 -31.21 9.28
C THR A 7 22.11 -31.08 9.17
N ARG A 8 21.36 -32.03 9.73
CA ARG A 8 19.89 -32.03 9.69
C ARG A 8 19.31 -31.06 10.72
N GLU A 9 19.88 -31.03 11.91
CA GLU A 9 19.48 -30.08 12.96
C GLU A 9 19.82 -28.63 12.57
N GLU A 10 21.00 -28.42 11.96
CA GLU A 10 21.41 -27.11 11.42
C GLU A 10 20.46 -26.64 10.30
N LEU A 11 20.05 -27.52 9.39
CA LEU A 11 19.06 -27.24 8.36
C LEU A 11 17.70 -26.88 8.96
N ALA A 12 17.23 -27.67 9.94
CA ALA A 12 15.96 -27.42 10.62
C ALA A 12 15.97 -26.07 11.36
N ALA A 13 17.08 -25.75 12.04
CA ALA A 13 17.25 -24.47 12.72
C ALA A 13 17.24 -23.29 11.73
N SER A 14 17.94 -23.43 10.60
CA SER A 14 17.99 -22.42 9.54
C SER A 14 16.62 -22.18 8.91
N LEU A 15 15.88 -23.24 8.60
CA LEU A 15 14.52 -23.15 8.06
C LEU A 15 13.54 -22.55 9.08
N LYS A 16 13.66 -22.86 10.38
CA LYS A 16 12.83 -22.24 11.45
C LYS A 16 13.13 -20.76 11.61
N ALA A 17 14.40 -20.36 11.56
CA ALA A 17 14.76 -18.94 11.58
C ALA A 17 14.18 -18.21 10.36
N TYR A 18 14.22 -18.86 9.19
CA TYR A 18 13.67 -18.30 7.97
C TYR A 18 12.14 -18.19 7.96
N THR A 19 11.41 -19.21 8.46
CA THR A 19 9.95 -19.11 8.61
C THR A 19 9.56 -17.98 9.55
N SER A 20 10.28 -17.80 10.66
CA SER A 20 10.06 -16.68 11.59
C SER A 20 10.27 -15.33 10.91
N LEU A 21 11.32 -15.19 10.09
CA LEU A 21 11.58 -13.97 9.33
C LEU A 21 10.48 -13.70 8.29
N LEU A 22 10.08 -14.72 7.53
CA LEU A 22 8.96 -14.61 6.58
C LEU A 22 7.65 -14.23 7.26
N ALA A 23 7.36 -14.79 8.44
CA ALA A 23 6.18 -14.44 9.21
C ALA A 23 6.20 -12.97 9.64
N ALA A 24 7.33 -12.47 10.13
CA ALA A 24 7.49 -11.06 10.49
C ALA A 24 7.31 -10.12 9.28
N ARG A 25 7.88 -10.48 8.13
CA ARG A 25 7.70 -9.73 6.87
C ARG A 25 6.25 -9.73 6.41
N ASN A 26 5.58 -10.89 6.44
CA ASN A 26 4.16 -11.00 6.12
C ASN A 26 3.32 -10.11 7.04
N GLN A 27 3.61 -10.11 8.34
CA GLN A 27 2.91 -9.26 9.29
C GLN A 27 3.11 -7.77 8.99
N ALA A 28 4.32 -7.35 8.62
CA ALA A 28 4.60 -5.98 8.22
C ALA A 28 3.83 -5.62 6.93
N LEU A 29 3.83 -6.48 5.92
CA LEU A 29 3.04 -6.29 4.69
C LEU A 29 1.54 -6.18 4.96
N MET A 30 1.00 -7.01 5.85
CA MET A 30 -0.41 -6.92 6.26
C MET A 30 -0.76 -5.58 6.90
N ARG A 31 0.15 -5.03 7.73
CA ARG A 31 -0.05 -3.68 8.30
C ARG A 31 -0.05 -2.61 7.21
N ILE A 32 0.93 -2.66 6.29
CA ILE A 32 1.01 -1.73 5.15
C ILE A 32 -0.26 -1.81 4.30
N SER A 33 -0.77 -3.02 4.02
CA SER A 33 -2.02 -3.24 3.29
C SER A 33 -3.21 -2.62 4.01
N ALA A 34 -3.35 -2.87 5.31
CA ALA A 34 -4.44 -2.29 6.12
C ALA A 34 -4.41 -0.76 6.14
N VAL A 35 -3.24 -0.14 6.32
CA VAL A 35 -3.11 1.32 6.28
C VAL A 35 -3.39 1.88 4.88
N SER A 36 -2.97 1.17 3.83
CA SER A 36 -3.27 1.58 2.44
C SER A 36 -4.77 1.55 2.16
N ALA A 37 -5.49 0.52 2.65
CA ALA A 37 -6.95 0.45 2.55
C ALA A 37 -7.63 1.59 3.35
N GLU A 38 -7.15 1.92 4.54
CA GLU A 38 -7.62 3.07 5.32
C GLU A 38 -7.46 4.39 4.54
N ILE A 39 -6.30 4.62 3.94
CA ILE A 39 -6.04 5.80 3.09
C ILE A 39 -7.04 5.84 1.93
N LYS A 40 -7.22 4.72 1.21
CA LYS A 40 -8.18 4.62 0.09
C LYS A 40 -9.60 4.99 0.53
N THR A 41 -10.08 4.43 1.63
CA THR A 41 -11.44 4.73 2.15
C THR A 41 -11.60 6.19 2.54
N THR A 42 -10.58 6.78 3.19
CA THR A 42 -10.58 8.19 3.60
C THR A 42 -10.59 9.12 2.39
N LEU A 43 -9.79 8.80 1.37
CA LEU A 43 -9.76 9.52 0.09
C LEU A 43 -11.06 9.39 -0.70
N ALA A 44 -11.80 8.30 -0.56
CA ALA A 44 -13.09 8.13 -1.23
C ALA A 44 -14.23 8.89 -0.51
N GLY A 45 -14.20 8.96 0.82
CA GLY A 45 -15.34 9.41 1.63
C GLY A 45 -15.39 10.89 2.03
N SER A 46 -14.32 11.66 1.87
CA SER A 46 -14.24 13.07 2.31
C SER A 46 -13.85 14.01 1.18
N ASP A 47 -14.40 15.23 1.15
CA ASP A 47 -14.03 16.28 0.17
C ASP A 47 -12.65 16.90 0.48
N THR A 48 -12.28 16.96 1.76
CA THR A 48 -10.96 17.43 2.25
C THR A 48 -10.37 16.41 3.22
N PRO A 49 -9.90 15.25 2.72
CA PRO A 49 -9.38 14.19 3.59
C PRO A 49 -8.03 14.61 4.16
N ASP A 50 -7.90 14.57 5.48
CA ASP A 50 -6.59 14.60 6.15
C ASP A 50 -6.10 13.16 6.33
N ILE A 51 -5.07 12.81 5.56
CA ILE A 51 -4.43 11.48 5.59
C ILE A 51 -3.01 11.53 6.16
N SER A 52 -2.59 12.66 6.73
CA SER A 52 -1.20 12.91 7.16
C SER A 52 -0.72 11.86 8.16
N HIS A 53 -1.56 11.51 9.13
CA HIS A 53 -1.26 10.51 10.14
C HIS A 53 -1.22 9.07 9.57
N ALA A 54 -2.10 8.76 8.63
CA ALA A 54 -2.11 7.45 7.96
C ALA A 54 -0.86 7.27 7.07
N LEU A 55 -0.42 8.32 6.39
CA LEU A 55 0.84 8.32 5.63
C LEU A 55 2.05 8.09 6.53
N GLN A 56 2.18 8.82 7.65
CA GLN A 56 3.28 8.63 8.59
C GLN A 56 3.35 7.21 9.16
N ARG A 57 2.20 6.63 9.51
CA ARG A 57 2.12 5.23 9.94
C ARG A 57 2.59 4.28 8.85
N ARG A 58 2.13 4.49 7.61
CA ARG A 58 2.50 3.68 6.46
C ARG A 58 4.01 3.75 6.19
N ASP A 59 4.61 4.93 6.27
CA ASP A 59 6.05 5.11 6.07
C ASP A 59 6.85 4.36 7.15
N SER A 60 6.43 4.44 8.42
CA SER A 60 7.03 3.67 9.52
C SER A 60 6.93 2.15 9.30
N ASP A 61 5.77 1.65 8.85
CA ASP A 61 5.60 0.23 8.54
C ASP A 61 6.44 -0.22 7.33
N ILE A 62 6.64 0.66 6.33
CA ILE A 62 7.54 0.42 5.18
C ILE A 62 9.00 0.37 5.62
N GLU A 63 9.45 1.31 6.47
CA GLU A 63 10.80 1.29 7.03
C GLU A 63 11.05 0.02 7.83
N HIS A 64 10.07 -0.40 8.65
CA HIS A 64 10.12 -1.66 9.36
C HIS A 64 10.24 -2.86 8.41
N PHE A 65 9.40 -2.93 7.37
CA PHE A 65 9.49 -3.99 6.36
C PHE A 65 10.85 -3.98 5.65
N SER A 66 11.36 -2.81 5.27
CA SER A 66 12.67 -2.65 4.63
C SER A 66 13.80 -3.17 5.52
N SER A 67 13.75 -2.90 6.84
CA SER A 67 14.75 -3.44 7.78
C SER A 67 14.72 -4.97 7.86
N LEU A 68 13.53 -5.58 7.84
CA LEU A 68 13.37 -7.03 7.81
C LEU A 68 13.87 -7.65 6.49
N CYS A 69 13.89 -6.88 5.40
CA CYS A 69 14.45 -7.30 4.13
C CYS A 69 15.97 -7.20 4.08
N SER A 70 16.59 -6.23 4.75
CA SER A 70 18.04 -6.01 4.73
C SER A 70 18.85 -6.98 5.59
N ASP A 71 18.26 -7.57 6.63
CA ASP A 71 18.97 -8.43 7.59
C ASP A 71 19.07 -9.92 7.17
N GLY A 72 18.71 -10.26 5.93
CA GLY A 72 18.55 -11.65 5.50
C GLY A 72 19.79 -12.34 4.94
N VAL A 73 20.09 -13.54 5.44
CA VAL A 73 20.81 -14.61 4.72
C VAL A 73 20.21 -14.75 3.31
N SER A 74 21.04 -15.07 2.29
CA SER A 74 20.58 -15.22 0.89
C SER A 74 19.30 -16.07 0.81
N GLU A 75 18.17 -15.42 0.52
CA GLU A 75 16.83 -16.04 0.46
C GLU A 75 16.79 -17.19 -0.53
N GLU A 76 17.56 -17.07 -1.61
CA GLU A 76 17.69 -18.07 -2.67
C GLU A 76 18.31 -19.38 -2.12
N SER A 77 19.32 -19.26 -1.24
CA SER A 77 19.93 -20.42 -0.59
C SER A 77 18.95 -21.14 0.34
N LEU A 78 18.17 -20.40 1.13
CA LEU A 78 17.20 -20.96 2.08
C LEU A 78 15.97 -21.54 1.38
N LEU A 79 15.54 -20.94 0.26
CA LEU A 79 14.48 -21.51 -0.58
C LEU A 79 14.94 -22.81 -1.23
N SER A 80 16.17 -22.85 -1.74
CA SER A 80 16.75 -24.09 -2.30
C SER A 80 16.85 -25.19 -1.23
N ALA A 81 17.20 -24.82 0.00
CA ALA A 81 17.24 -25.72 1.15
C ALA A 81 15.84 -26.23 1.53
N ALA A 82 14.81 -25.37 1.49
CA ALA A 82 13.42 -25.78 1.69
C ALA A 82 12.95 -26.76 0.60
N LEU A 83 13.26 -26.49 -0.67
CA LEU A 83 12.94 -27.39 -1.78
C LEU A 83 13.68 -28.73 -1.66
N ALA A 84 14.94 -28.73 -1.24
CA ALA A 84 15.70 -29.95 -0.97
C ALA A 84 15.11 -30.74 0.21
N ALA A 85 14.71 -30.04 1.29
CA ALA A 85 14.07 -30.63 2.46
C ALA A 85 12.69 -31.25 2.13
N ALA A 86 11.92 -30.64 1.23
CA ALA A 86 10.65 -31.16 0.75
C ALA A 86 10.78 -32.50 0.00
N ASN A 87 11.97 -32.79 -0.55
CA ASN A 87 12.29 -34.07 -1.20
C ASN A 87 12.89 -35.11 -0.23
N SER A 88 12.93 -34.82 1.08
CA SER A 88 13.44 -35.74 2.10
C SER A 88 12.33 -36.63 2.70
N ALA A 89 12.71 -37.75 3.32
CA ALA A 89 11.78 -38.65 4.02
C ALA A 89 11.44 -38.19 5.46
N SER A 90 11.82 -36.97 5.85
CA SER A 90 11.62 -36.43 7.19
C SER A 90 10.36 -35.58 7.25
N ASP A 91 9.29 -36.10 7.83
CA ASP A 91 7.99 -35.41 7.92
C ASP A 91 8.09 -33.98 8.49
N GLU A 92 8.83 -33.77 9.58
CA GLU A 92 9.00 -32.44 10.21
C GLU A 92 9.67 -31.41 9.29
N LEU A 93 10.63 -31.85 8.47
CA LEU A 93 11.34 -30.97 7.53
C LEU A 93 10.49 -30.67 6.31
N VAL A 94 9.68 -31.64 5.88
CA VAL A 94 8.71 -31.48 4.80
C VAL A 94 7.62 -30.49 5.20
N GLU A 95 7.08 -30.58 6.42
CA GLU A 95 6.11 -29.62 6.93
C GLU A 95 6.69 -28.19 7.01
N LEU A 96 7.91 -28.07 7.52
CA LEU A 96 8.59 -26.78 7.61
C LEU A 96 8.86 -26.17 6.22
N ALA A 97 9.31 -26.98 5.27
CA ALA A 97 9.51 -26.55 3.88
C ALA A 97 8.19 -26.09 3.23
N ARG A 98 7.08 -26.80 3.46
CA ARG A 98 5.75 -26.39 2.97
C ARG A 98 5.33 -25.05 3.58
N SER A 99 5.58 -24.85 4.88
CA SER A 99 5.30 -23.58 5.56
C SER A 99 6.11 -22.43 4.95
N VAL A 100 7.42 -22.62 4.70
CA VAL A 100 8.26 -21.63 4.02
C VAL A 100 7.68 -21.22 2.67
N MET A 101 7.31 -22.20 1.85
CA MET A 101 6.77 -21.94 0.50
C MET A 101 5.42 -21.21 0.57
N ALA A 102 4.53 -21.64 1.47
CA ALA A 102 3.22 -21.01 1.65
C ALA A 102 3.35 -19.54 2.09
N LEU A 103 4.14 -19.27 3.14
CA LEU A 103 4.32 -17.89 3.63
C LEU A 103 4.92 -16.96 2.57
N ARG A 104 5.84 -17.47 1.75
CA ARG A 104 6.44 -16.68 0.66
C ARG A 104 5.38 -16.31 -0.38
N GLU A 105 4.51 -17.24 -0.74
CA GLU A 105 3.43 -16.98 -1.69
C GLU A 105 2.41 -15.98 -1.13
N ASP A 106 2.03 -16.13 0.15
CA ASP A 106 1.18 -15.16 0.83
C ASP A 106 1.81 -13.75 0.83
N SER A 107 3.12 -13.65 1.09
CA SER A 107 3.85 -12.38 1.05
C SER A 107 3.79 -11.73 -0.33
N ARG A 108 3.93 -12.54 -1.40
CA ARG A 108 3.85 -12.08 -2.78
C ARG A 108 2.46 -11.52 -3.09
N LEU A 109 1.41 -12.23 -2.71
CA LEU A 109 0.03 -11.80 -2.94
C LEU A 109 -0.28 -10.49 -2.22
N ILE A 110 0.11 -10.36 -0.94
CA ILE A 110 -0.13 -9.12 -0.19
C ILE A 110 0.67 -7.95 -0.79
N ALA A 111 1.90 -8.19 -1.24
CA ALA A 111 2.69 -7.15 -1.91
C ALA A 111 2.01 -6.65 -3.20
N GLU A 112 1.43 -7.56 -3.99
CA GLU A 112 0.65 -7.21 -5.19
C GLU A 112 -0.59 -6.37 -4.84
N GLU A 113 -1.31 -6.73 -3.78
CA GLU A 113 -2.46 -5.95 -3.28
C GLU A 113 -2.05 -4.55 -2.81
N VAL A 114 -0.92 -4.43 -2.08
CA VAL A 114 -0.39 -3.13 -1.64
C VAL A 114 -0.08 -2.24 -2.83
N LEU A 115 0.58 -2.76 -3.87
CA LEU A 115 0.91 -2.01 -5.08
C LEU A 115 -0.34 -1.60 -5.85
N ALA A 116 -1.32 -2.48 -5.98
CA ALA A 116 -2.59 -2.17 -6.62
C ALA A 116 -3.34 -1.06 -5.87
N CYS A 117 -3.45 -1.17 -4.55
CA CYS A 117 -4.10 -0.17 -3.70
C CYS A 117 -3.38 1.20 -3.77
N GLN A 118 -2.04 1.19 -3.83
CA GLN A 118 -1.26 2.41 -4.01
C GLN A 118 -1.56 3.09 -5.36
N GLY A 119 -1.59 2.32 -6.46
CA GLY A 119 -1.93 2.87 -7.77
C GLY A 119 -3.32 3.51 -7.81
N GLU A 120 -4.30 2.91 -7.14
CA GLU A 120 -5.64 3.49 -7.01
C GLU A 120 -5.67 4.78 -6.18
N CYS A 121 -4.93 4.81 -5.06
CA CYS A 121 -4.82 6.02 -4.23
C CYS A 121 -4.16 7.17 -5.00
N GLU A 122 -3.09 6.89 -5.76
CA GLU A 122 -2.42 7.88 -6.60
C GLU A 122 -3.34 8.43 -7.70
N ALA A 123 -4.12 7.56 -8.34
CA ALA A 123 -5.10 7.97 -9.35
C ALA A 123 -6.19 8.89 -8.75
N LEU A 124 -6.71 8.55 -7.57
CA LEU A 124 -7.70 9.37 -6.84
C LEU A 124 -7.12 10.75 -6.48
N LEU A 125 -5.92 10.79 -5.93
CA LEU A 125 -5.23 12.03 -5.57
C LEU A 125 -4.99 12.90 -6.80
N LYS A 126 -4.50 12.32 -7.90
CA LYS A 126 -4.25 13.05 -9.15
C LYS A 126 -5.54 13.68 -9.71
N SER A 127 -6.62 12.90 -9.78
CA SER A 127 -7.93 13.39 -10.22
C SER A 127 -8.43 14.57 -9.38
N ARG A 128 -8.25 14.50 -8.06
CA ARG A 128 -8.62 15.59 -7.14
C ARG A 128 -7.75 16.83 -7.30
N VAL A 129 -6.43 16.67 -7.49
CA VAL A 129 -5.52 17.79 -7.77
C VAL A 129 -5.89 18.50 -9.08
N GLU A 130 -6.25 17.74 -10.11
CA GLU A 130 -6.71 18.30 -11.38
C GLU A 130 -8.05 19.04 -11.22
N ALA A 131 -9.01 18.46 -10.51
CA ALA A 131 -10.31 19.10 -10.23
C ALA A 131 -10.18 20.39 -9.42
N THR A 132 -9.34 20.40 -8.37
CA THR A 132 -9.07 21.59 -7.55
C THR A 132 -8.35 22.68 -8.34
N SER A 133 -7.36 22.33 -9.17
CA SER A 133 -6.69 23.25 -10.08
C SER A 133 -7.68 23.89 -11.07
N MET A 134 -8.58 23.10 -11.65
CA MET A 134 -9.65 23.60 -12.52
C MET A 134 -10.63 24.53 -11.79
N ALA A 135 -11.03 24.18 -10.57
CA ALA A 135 -11.90 25.01 -9.74
C ALA A 135 -11.24 26.36 -9.39
N LEU A 136 -9.95 26.37 -9.06
CA LEU A 136 -9.18 27.59 -8.80
C LEU A 136 -9.08 28.47 -10.04
N ARG A 137 -8.82 27.89 -11.21
CA ARG A 137 -8.79 28.63 -12.49
C ARG A 137 -10.15 29.28 -12.78
N ARG A 138 -11.24 28.52 -12.66
CA ARG A 138 -12.61 29.04 -12.84
C ARG A 138 -12.95 30.13 -11.83
N SER A 139 -12.58 29.95 -10.56
CA SER A 139 -12.78 30.95 -9.51
C SER A 139 -12.01 32.24 -9.80
N ASN A 140 -10.74 32.15 -10.20
CA ASN A 140 -9.93 33.31 -10.59
C ASN A 140 -10.48 34.01 -11.83
N GLN A 141 -10.94 33.26 -12.84
CA GLN A 141 -11.59 33.82 -14.01
C GLN A 141 -12.88 34.55 -13.64
N ARG A 142 -13.70 33.96 -12.77
CA ARG A 142 -14.93 34.59 -12.27
C ARG A 142 -14.63 35.88 -11.53
N ARG A 143 -13.66 35.89 -10.61
CA ARG A 143 -13.22 37.11 -9.90
C ARG A 143 -12.75 38.21 -10.85
N ARG A 144 -12.04 37.85 -11.94
CA ARG A 144 -11.65 38.81 -12.98
C ARG A 144 -12.86 39.39 -13.71
N LEU A 145 -13.82 38.55 -14.09
CA LEU A 145 -15.06 38.99 -14.72
C LEU A 145 -15.88 39.88 -13.77
N ASP A 146 -16.04 39.47 -12.51
CA ASP A 146 -16.73 40.24 -11.48
C ASP A 146 -16.05 41.60 -11.23
N SER A 147 -14.72 41.67 -11.31
CA SER A 147 -13.99 42.95 -11.19
C SER A 147 -14.15 43.88 -12.40
N ALA A 148 -14.30 43.30 -13.60
CA ALA A 148 -14.38 44.06 -14.85
C ALA A 148 -15.82 44.51 -15.16
N TYR A 149 -16.81 43.70 -14.81
CA TYR A 149 -18.22 43.88 -15.18
C TYR A 149 -19.15 44.04 -13.98
N GLY A 150 -18.62 43.98 -12.76
CA GLY A 150 -19.41 43.84 -11.53
C GLY A 150 -19.82 42.37 -11.31
N PRO A 151 -20.13 41.97 -10.06
CA PRO A 151 -20.59 40.62 -9.78
C PRO A 151 -21.86 40.35 -10.57
N ALA A 152 -21.92 39.17 -11.21
CA ALA A 152 -23.16 38.69 -11.81
C ALA A 152 -24.20 38.54 -10.71
N LEU A 153 -25.03 39.57 -10.52
CA LEU A 153 -26.28 39.45 -9.78
C LEU A 153 -27.03 38.29 -10.44
N SER A 154 -27.46 37.32 -9.64
CA SER A 154 -28.45 36.35 -10.09
C SER A 154 -29.64 37.16 -10.61
N HIS A 155 -29.78 37.22 -11.93
CA HIS A 155 -30.99 37.73 -12.58
C HIS A 155 -32.12 36.73 -12.31
N ASP A 156 -32.61 36.70 -11.07
CA ASP A 156 -34.01 36.42 -10.86
C ASP A 156 -34.75 37.73 -11.15
N VAL A 157 -35.64 37.64 -12.13
CA VAL A 157 -36.53 38.67 -12.68
C VAL A 157 -35.93 39.56 -13.78
N PRO A 158 -36.38 39.41 -15.04
CA PRO A 158 -36.28 40.48 -16.02
C PRO A 158 -37.34 41.53 -15.68
N THR A 159 -36.94 42.61 -15.00
CA THR A 159 -37.75 43.84 -15.02
C THR A 159 -37.63 44.44 -16.42
N PHE A 160 -38.59 44.10 -17.28
CA PHE A 160 -38.90 44.89 -18.45
C PHE A 160 -39.15 46.33 -17.99
N MET A 161 -38.16 47.19 -18.20
CA MET A 161 -38.35 48.63 -18.15
C MET A 161 -39.14 49.00 -19.40
N ASP A 162 -40.47 49.00 -19.30
CA ASP A 162 -41.33 49.69 -20.25
C ASP A 162 -40.98 51.18 -20.21
N LYS A 163 -40.15 51.60 -21.16
CA LYS A 163 -40.00 52.99 -21.57
C LYS A 163 -40.73 53.15 -22.90
N GLN A 164 -41.94 53.66 -22.85
CA GLN A 164 -42.61 54.46 -23.91
C GLN A 164 -43.91 54.96 -23.29
N GLN A 165 -43.92 56.23 -22.84
CA GLN A 165 -44.38 57.41 -23.58
C GLN A 165 -45.89 57.40 -23.82
#